data_AF-A0A2V9HIU2-F1
#
_entry.id   AF-A0A2V9HIU2-F1
#
_cell.length_a   1.000
_cell.length_b   1.000
_cell.length_c   1.000
_cell.angle_alpha   90.00
_cell.angle_beta   90.00
_cell.angle_gamma   90.00
#
_symmetry.space_group_name_H-M   'P 1'
#
loop_
_entity.id
_entity.type
_entity.pdbx_description
1 polymer ?
#
loop_
_entity_poly.entity_id
_entity_poly.type
_entity_poly.pdbx_seq_one_letter_code
_entity_poly.pdbx_strand_id
1 'polypeptide(L)'
;MYQDDFPLNGEQDGGGGMGAVNTNNEAGLGHFNIILYDDAGGTGDATGQMTYDMFNQPLVNSLAGTIDPVSTLDACPISKFSRSGAADPTQTGITGTIVTCPTFESDGLTPSPLAGQAVVANLMVGRYGVVATPGADRIAKGEEWLQTNTLDGQKAHDSFLRVQEPSYFQEYGPAGFHVAIGFANPGIINARKAAVCNGTDPTIPGITSCGNTVTGMVTTSRMSRTPDERLYSSGDNSSFAFTQCYVSFGDPDGEDFAFTKCDSNGSFTLSGLPDGDWRVTVFDQWNDMLVDGLSTPVRLAGGATTDLGQIATNQWQANLYTKSFFDQNGNGIQDGSEPGLTLVPTNIRFRDGSFSNFNNTDLTGNAGFNEIFPLFSWYVVESDTARFKNTGTHVVYDAGGPSDGSTCGGTTGTVCGNSAIGANMANTAEQIPVPTNLRVPGAKYCAVADCVTTGGSGSTGRIDPPWVATEGWQGFSGQNSFIEFGKKPFVTGETGGIHGEVIYASTRPFDDPRLLIHTSWTPDVPGVTINLYQEGTAADGNQSLTLVDTTKTSSWDDWAQGFNPTSGLPNMN
;
A
#
# COMPACT_ATOMS: atom_id res chain seq x y z
N MET A 1 -10.23 -10.87 15.36
CA MET A 1 -9.26 -9.89 15.86
C MET A 1 -8.80 -10.27 17.24
N TYR A 2 -7.53 -10.08 17.53
CA TYR A 2 -6.93 -10.48 18.80
C TYR A 2 -5.87 -9.48 19.24
N GLN A 3 -5.62 -9.45 20.55
CA GLN A 3 -4.50 -8.75 21.13
C GLN A 3 -3.26 -9.55 20.79
N ASP A 4 -2.39 -8.94 20.02
CA ASP A 4 -1.12 -9.52 19.62
C ASP A 4 -0.03 -9.00 20.56
N ASP A 5 0.38 -9.88 21.46
CA ASP A 5 1.45 -9.65 22.41
C ASP A 5 2.80 -10.18 21.93
N PHE A 6 2.83 -10.73 20.70
CA PHE A 6 3.96 -11.34 20.02
C PHE A 6 4.10 -10.74 18.61
N PRO A 7 4.22 -9.40 18.44
CA PRO A 7 4.05 -8.77 17.14
C PRO A 7 4.88 -9.45 16.05
N LEU A 8 4.19 -10.14 15.14
CA LEU A 8 4.76 -10.87 14.01
C LEU A 8 3.73 -10.84 12.87
N ASN A 9 4.22 -10.88 11.63
CA ASN A 9 3.31 -11.01 10.50
C ASN A 9 2.78 -12.44 10.42
N GLY A 10 1.50 -12.66 10.73
CA GLY A 10 0.94 -14.01 10.67
C GLY A 10 -0.43 -14.18 11.29
N GLU A 11 -0.80 -15.44 11.52
CA GLU A 11 -1.97 -15.82 12.32
C GLU A 11 -1.66 -15.72 13.83
N GLN A 12 -2.54 -16.25 14.68
CA GLN A 12 -2.31 -16.30 16.13
C GLN A 12 -1.05 -17.12 16.46
N ASP A 13 -0.04 -16.45 17.01
CA ASP A 13 1.27 -17.02 17.33
C ASP A 13 1.34 -17.62 18.74
N GLY A 14 0.33 -17.35 19.58
CA GLY A 14 0.34 -17.69 20.99
C GLY A 14 0.29 -19.20 21.31
N GLY A 15 0.07 -20.06 20.31
CA GLY A 15 -0.25 -21.47 20.52
C GLY A 15 -1.58 -21.65 21.27
N GLY A 16 -2.35 -22.69 20.91
CA GLY A 16 -3.63 -22.96 21.56
C GLY A 16 -3.46 -23.25 23.06
N GLY A 17 -3.79 -22.29 23.92
CA GLY A 17 -3.85 -22.48 25.37
C GLY A 17 -4.95 -23.49 25.73
N MET A 18 -4.65 -24.42 26.65
CA MET A 18 -5.65 -25.37 27.19
C MET A 18 -6.58 -24.74 28.26
N GLY A 19 -6.62 -23.41 28.34
CA GLY A 19 -7.37 -22.66 29.36
C GLY A 19 -8.74 -22.18 28.87
N ALA A 20 -9.46 -21.44 29.72
CA ALA A 20 -10.71 -20.78 29.33
C ALA A 20 -10.45 -19.80 28.17
N VAL A 21 -11.45 -19.49 27.35
CA VAL A 21 -11.36 -18.79 26.05
C VAL A 21 -10.78 -17.34 26.11
N ASN A 22 -10.28 -16.91 27.26
CA ASN A 22 -9.63 -15.62 27.50
C ASN A 22 -8.39 -15.72 28.42
N THR A 23 -7.77 -16.90 28.50
CA THR A 23 -6.44 -17.11 29.13
C THR A 23 -5.40 -17.56 28.09
N ASN A 24 -5.72 -17.40 26.81
CA ASN A 24 -4.79 -17.67 25.71
C ASN A 24 -3.79 -16.51 25.63
N ASN A 25 -2.59 -16.79 25.12
CA ASN A 25 -1.53 -15.80 24.90
C ASN A 25 -1.96 -14.61 24.02
N GLU A 26 -3.12 -14.68 23.36
CA GLU A 26 -3.65 -13.66 22.45
C GLU A 26 -5.18 -13.55 22.55
N ALA A 27 -5.67 -12.69 23.45
CA ALA A 27 -7.09 -12.57 23.76
C ALA A 27 -7.91 -11.97 22.60
N GLY A 28 -9.14 -12.46 22.40
CA GLY A 28 -10.07 -11.92 21.40
C GLY A 28 -10.48 -10.47 21.69
N LEU A 29 -10.39 -9.58 20.69
CA LEU A 29 -10.66 -8.15 20.84
C LEU A 29 -12.09 -7.75 20.42
N GLY A 30 -12.95 -7.60 21.42
CA GLY A 30 -14.28 -6.99 21.27
C GLY A 30 -14.23 -5.49 20.99
N HIS A 31 -15.35 -4.93 20.51
CA HIS A 31 -15.50 -3.50 20.20
C HIS A 31 -14.55 -2.97 19.12
N PHE A 32 -14.30 -3.77 18.08
CA PHE A 32 -13.67 -3.31 16.85
C PHE A 32 -14.73 -3.19 15.76
N ASN A 33 -14.65 -2.14 14.96
CA ASN A 33 -15.46 -1.96 13.77
C ASN A 33 -14.73 -2.54 12.55
N ILE A 34 -15.44 -3.31 11.74
CA ILE A 34 -14.96 -3.85 10.47
C ILE A 34 -15.61 -3.07 9.33
N ILE A 35 -14.77 -2.61 8.42
CA ILE A 35 -15.17 -2.05 7.13
C ILE A 35 -14.65 -3.00 6.05
N LEU A 36 -15.53 -3.35 5.10
CA LEU A 36 -15.18 -4.12 3.92
C LEU A 36 -15.14 -3.18 2.73
N TYR A 37 -14.01 -3.14 2.04
CA TYR A 37 -13.83 -2.42 0.78
C TYR A 37 -13.90 -3.42 -0.38
N ASP A 38 -14.62 -3.07 -1.45
CA ASP A 38 -14.66 -3.86 -2.68
C ASP A 38 -13.53 -3.43 -3.61
N ASP A 39 -12.56 -4.33 -3.81
CA ASP A 39 -11.38 -4.06 -4.64
C ASP A 39 -11.61 -4.44 -6.12
N ALA A 40 -12.86 -4.71 -6.50
CA ALA A 40 -13.27 -5.12 -7.84
C ALA A 40 -12.46 -6.30 -8.41
N GLY A 41 -11.99 -7.18 -7.54
CA GLY A 41 -11.19 -8.35 -7.91
C GLY A 41 -9.75 -8.04 -8.33
N GLY A 42 -9.27 -6.81 -8.12
CA GLY A 42 -7.93 -6.35 -8.49
C GLY A 42 -7.14 -5.81 -7.30
N THR A 43 -5.94 -5.29 -7.57
CA THR A 43 -5.18 -4.42 -6.65
C THR A 43 -5.57 -2.96 -6.89
N GLY A 44 -4.99 -2.03 -6.12
CA GLY A 44 -5.21 -0.60 -6.32
C GLY A 44 -6.28 -0.03 -5.40
N ASP A 45 -6.83 1.11 -5.76
CA ASP A 45 -7.83 1.83 -4.98
C ASP A 45 -9.15 1.06 -4.97
N ALA A 46 -9.69 0.84 -3.77
CA ALA A 46 -11.00 0.25 -3.61
C ALA A 46 -12.08 1.05 -4.34
N THR A 47 -13.04 0.32 -4.91
CA THR A 47 -14.17 0.91 -5.67
C THR A 47 -15.26 1.47 -4.76
N GLY A 48 -15.30 1.04 -3.50
CA GLY A 48 -16.19 1.56 -2.49
C GLY A 48 -16.30 0.67 -1.26
N GLN A 49 -16.97 1.19 -0.23
CA GLN A 49 -17.30 0.43 0.96
C GLN A 49 -18.55 -0.43 0.73
N MET A 50 -18.48 -1.69 1.13
CA MET A 50 -19.64 -2.57 1.20
C MET A 50 -20.51 -2.24 2.41
N THR A 51 -21.81 -2.08 2.17
CA THR A 51 -22.80 -1.77 3.22
C THR A 51 -24.02 -2.70 3.19
N TYR A 52 -24.21 -3.49 2.12
CA TYR A 52 -25.29 -4.44 1.97
C TYR A 52 -24.79 -5.79 1.44
N ASP A 53 -25.51 -6.86 1.77
CA ASP A 53 -25.30 -8.21 1.26
C ASP A 53 -25.97 -8.44 -0.12
N MET A 54 -25.86 -9.64 -0.67
CA MET A 54 -26.43 -9.97 -1.99
C MET A 54 -27.94 -9.89 -2.10
N PHE A 55 -28.64 -9.83 -0.96
CA PHE A 55 -30.09 -9.72 -0.87
C PHE A 55 -30.54 -8.31 -0.47
N ASN A 56 -29.63 -7.33 -0.59
CA ASN A 56 -29.87 -5.93 -0.24
C ASN A 56 -30.25 -5.76 1.25
N GLN A 57 -29.71 -6.60 2.13
CA GLN A 57 -29.80 -6.43 3.58
C GLN A 57 -28.53 -5.76 4.11
N PRO A 58 -28.62 -4.83 5.08
CA PRO A 58 -27.44 -4.19 5.63
C PRO A 58 -26.46 -5.19 6.24
N LEU A 59 -25.15 -4.97 6.03
CA LEU A 59 -24.12 -5.80 6.64
C LEU A 59 -24.12 -5.63 8.16
N VAL A 60 -24.09 -6.77 8.85
CA VAL A 60 -24.01 -6.89 10.31
C VAL A 60 -23.22 -8.14 10.66
N ASN A 61 -22.73 -8.23 11.90
CA ASN A 61 -22.14 -9.46 12.41
C ASN A 61 -23.25 -10.50 12.66
N SER A 62 -23.28 -11.58 11.88
CA SER A 62 -24.30 -12.63 11.96
C SER A 62 -24.22 -13.47 13.25
N LEU A 63 -23.10 -13.38 13.98
CA LEU A 63 -22.92 -14.02 15.28
C LEU A 63 -23.73 -13.35 16.41
N ALA A 64 -24.24 -12.14 16.20
CA ALA A 64 -25.07 -11.43 17.18
C ALA A 64 -26.13 -12.37 17.79
N GLY A 65 -26.39 -12.29 19.09
CA GLY A 65 -27.45 -13.10 19.73
C GLY A 65 -27.22 -14.61 19.74
N THR A 66 -26.00 -15.09 19.44
CA THR A 66 -25.69 -16.53 19.47
C THR A 66 -25.62 -17.00 20.91
N ILE A 67 -26.37 -18.06 21.24
CA ILE A 67 -26.38 -18.64 22.58
C ILE A 67 -25.20 -19.59 22.75
N ASP A 68 -24.40 -19.40 23.79
CA ASP A 68 -23.37 -20.37 24.18
C ASP A 68 -24.06 -21.64 24.71
N PRO A 69 -23.81 -22.82 24.12
CA PRO A 69 -24.37 -24.07 24.62
C PRO A 69 -23.89 -24.46 26.03
N VAL A 70 -22.79 -23.89 26.53
CA VAL A 70 -22.24 -24.19 27.86
C VAL A 70 -22.84 -23.29 28.94
N SER A 71 -22.72 -21.96 28.79
CA SER A 71 -23.24 -21.01 29.77
C SER A 71 -24.74 -20.77 29.66
N THR A 72 -25.34 -21.06 28.49
CA THR A 72 -26.72 -20.72 28.10
C THR A 72 -27.01 -19.20 27.99
N LEU A 73 -25.97 -18.37 28.03
CA LEU A 73 -26.06 -16.92 27.85
C LEU A 73 -25.85 -16.53 26.38
N ASP A 74 -26.17 -15.29 26.04
CA ASP A 74 -25.83 -14.73 24.73
C ASP A 74 -24.33 -14.42 24.68
N ALA A 75 -23.61 -15.21 23.86
CA ALA A 75 -22.17 -15.14 23.66
C ALA A 75 -21.74 -13.94 22.82
N CYS A 76 -22.66 -13.33 22.07
CA CYS A 76 -22.37 -12.16 21.26
C CYS A 76 -23.49 -11.13 21.46
N PRO A 77 -23.54 -10.46 22.63
CA PRO A 77 -24.61 -9.54 23.02
C PRO A 77 -24.51 -8.18 22.32
N ILE A 78 -24.44 -8.23 20.98
CA ILE A 78 -24.55 -7.09 20.07
C ILE A 78 -25.90 -7.20 19.34
N SER A 79 -26.39 -6.10 18.78
CA SER A 79 -27.69 -6.11 18.11
C SER A 79 -27.64 -6.69 16.70
N LYS A 80 -28.61 -7.55 16.36
CA LYS A 80 -28.90 -7.94 14.96
C LYS A 80 -29.55 -6.83 14.14
N PHE A 81 -30.33 -5.97 14.79
CA PHE A 81 -31.12 -4.91 14.15
C PHE A 81 -31.12 -3.68 15.04
N SER A 82 -30.91 -2.49 14.47
CA SER A 82 -31.17 -1.23 15.19
C SER A 82 -32.64 -1.18 15.59
N ARG A 83 -32.92 -1.18 16.89
CA ARG A 83 -34.27 -0.91 17.42
C ARG A 83 -34.39 0.59 17.66
N SER A 84 -34.85 1.34 16.66
CA SER A 84 -35.19 2.75 16.83
C SER A 84 -36.59 2.90 17.44
N GLY A 85 -36.63 3.16 18.74
CA GLY A 85 -37.84 3.62 19.44
C GLY A 85 -37.42 4.60 20.53
N ALA A 86 -37.91 5.84 20.48
CA ALA A 86 -37.49 6.96 21.34
C ALA A 86 -37.75 6.77 22.87
N ALA A 87 -38.18 5.58 23.31
CA ALA A 87 -38.52 5.25 24.69
C ALA A 87 -37.96 3.90 25.18
N ASP A 88 -37.09 3.22 24.42
CA ASP A 88 -36.53 1.92 24.82
C ASP A 88 -35.14 2.08 25.49
N PRO A 89 -35.01 1.86 26.81
CA PRO A 89 -33.72 1.92 27.52
C PRO A 89 -32.78 0.75 27.20
N THR A 90 -33.21 -0.23 26.40
CA THR A 90 -32.42 -1.39 25.95
C THR A 90 -31.89 -1.24 24.53
N GLN A 91 -31.74 0.00 24.05
CA GLN A 91 -31.22 0.31 22.73
C GLN A 91 -29.87 -0.39 22.48
N THR A 92 -29.87 -1.42 21.64
CA THR A 92 -28.66 -2.08 21.17
C THR A 92 -28.51 -1.81 19.67
N GLY A 93 -27.39 -1.16 19.32
CA GLY A 93 -26.72 -1.04 18.02
C GLY A 93 -27.38 -0.27 16.85
N ILE A 94 -26.54 -0.04 15.84
CA ILE A 94 -26.78 0.72 14.62
C ILE A 94 -26.72 -0.27 13.45
N THR A 95 -27.73 -0.26 12.58
CA THR A 95 -27.78 -1.10 11.39
C THR A 95 -26.71 -0.64 10.39
N GLY A 96 -25.98 -1.57 9.76
CA GLY A 96 -25.00 -1.26 8.69
C GLY A 96 -23.55 -1.12 9.17
N THR A 97 -23.24 -1.53 10.40
CA THR A 97 -21.86 -1.66 10.89
C THR A 97 -21.57 -3.09 11.34
N ILE A 98 -20.37 -3.58 11.00
CA ILE A 98 -19.91 -4.90 11.41
C ILE A 98 -19.02 -4.71 12.65
N VAL A 99 -19.43 -5.24 13.79
CA VAL A 99 -18.69 -5.10 15.06
C VAL A 99 -18.33 -6.47 15.61
N THR A 100 -17.13 -6.62 16.16
CA THR A 100 -16.72 -7.88 16.82
C THR A 100 -17.55 -8.19 18.04
N CYS A 101 -17.74 -9.48 18.31
CA CYS A 101 -18.34 -9.92 19.56
C CYS A 101 -17.47 -9.47 20.75
N PRO A 102 -18.09 -9.02 21.86
CA PRO A 102 -17.39 -8.50 23.03
C PRO A 102 -16.65 -9.60 23.80
N THR A 103 -15.78 -9.17 24.71
CA THR A 103 -14.98 -10.07 25.57
C THR A 103 -15.84 -10.92 26.52
N PHE A 104 -16.99 -10.40 26.94
CA PHE A 104 -17.90 -11.07 27.87
C PHE A 104 -19.26 -11.32 27.23
N GLU A 105 -19.92 -12.37 27.70
CA GLU A 105 -21.30 -12.70 27.35
C GLU A 105 -22.30 -11.70 27.96
N SER A 106 -23.60 -11.91 27.74
CA SER A 106 -24.66 -10.99 28.17
C SER A 106 -24.73 -10.64 29.66
N ASP A 107 -24.04 -11.37 30.54
CA ASP A 107 -23.94 -11.06 31.96
C ASP A 107 -22.82 -10.04 32.30
N GLY A 108 -21.96 -9.72 31.33
CA GLY A 108 -20.81 -8.85 31.50
C GLY A 108 -19.67 -9.45 32.33
N LEU A 109 -19.70 -10.76 32.62
CA LEU A 109 -18.76 -11.44 33.51
C LEU A 109 -18.17 -12.72 32.90
N THR A 110 -18.99 -13.52 32.21
CA THR A 110 -18.57 -14.79 31.63
C THR A 110 -17.77 -14.52 30.36
N PRO A 111 -16.52 -15.00 30.21
CA PRO A 111 -15.75 -14.82 28.99
C PRO A 111 -16.46 -15.46 27.78
N SER A 112 -16.63 -14.68 26.72
CA SER A 112 -17.32 -15.17 25.53
C SER A 112 -16.42 -16.09 24.70
N PRO A 113 -16.92 -17.24 24.22
CA PRO A 113 -16.19 -18.08 23.26
C PRO A 113 -16.04 -17.42 21.88
N LEU A 114 -16.78 -16.34 21.62
CA LEU A 114 -16.80 -15.61 20.34
C LEU A 114 -16.03 -14.29 20.40
N ALA A 115 -15.37 -13.97 21.52
CA ALA A 115 -14.66 -12.70 21.70
C ALA A 115 -13.76 -12.36 20.50
N GLY A 116 -13.92 -11.15 19.95
CA GLY A 116 -13.13 -10.69 18.81
C GLY A 116 -13.49 -11.27 17.45
N GLN A 117 -14.53 -12.11 17.36
CA GLN A 117 -14.98 -12.72 16.11
C GLN A 117 -16.12 -11.93 15.46
N ALA A 118 -16.18 -12.02 14.14
CA ALA A 118 -17.31 -11.57 13.34
C ALA A 118 -17.50 -12.49 12.14
N VAL A 119 -18.76 -12.74 11.76
CA VAL A 119 -19.11 -13.42 10.51
C VAL A 119 -20.02 -12.50 9.72
N VAL A 120 -19.70 -12.29 8.45
CA VAL A 120 -20.52 -11.50 7.52
C VAL A 120 -21.12 -12.48 6.52
N ALA A 121 -22.43 -12.71 6.64
CA ALA A 121 -23.14 -13.67 5.80
C ALA A 121 -23.55 -13.05 4.45
N ASN A 122 -23.76 -13.91 3.45
CA ASN A 122 -24.35 -13.56 2.15
C ASN A 122 -23.58 -12.51 1.34
N LEU A 123 -22.26 -12.39 1.52
CA LEU A 123 -21.43 -11.54 0.68
C LEU A 123 -21.37 -12.05 -0.76
N MET A 124 -21.13 -11.13 -1.69
CA MET A 124 -20.88 -11.47 -3.09
C MET A 124 -19.53 -12.19 -3.22
N VAL A 125 -19.32 -12.87 -4.35
CA VAL A 125 -17.98 -13.31 -4.75
C VAL A 125 -17.11 -12.08 -5.03
N GLY A 126 -15.86 -12.09 -4.59
CA GLY A 126 -14.97 -10.95 -4.80
C GLY A 126 -13.67 -11.03 -3.99
N ARG A 127 -12.83 -10.02 -4.20
CA ARG A 127 -11.72 -9.67 -3.31
C ARG A 127 -12.16 -8.48 -2.48
N TYR A 128 -11.89 -8.53 -1.18
CA TYR A 128 -12.25 -7.48 -0.24
C TYR A 128 -11.09 -7.10 0.67
N GLY A 129 -10.81 -5.81 0.76
CA GLY A 129 -9.96 -5.22 1.78
C GLY A 129 -10.71 -5.15 3.11
N VAL A 130 -10.28 -5.94 4.09
CA VAL A 130 -10.87 -5.96 5.43
C VAL A 130 -10.09 -5.00 6.34
N VAL A 131 -10.73 -3.90 6.74
CA VAL A 131 -10.14 -2.92 7.65
C VAL A 131 -10.81 -3.03 9.01
N ALA A 132 -10.02 -3.35 10.04
CA ALA A 132 -10.46 -3.34 11.43
C ALA A 132 -9.93 -2.10 12.15
N THR A 133 -10.83 -1.37 12.82
CA THR A 133 -10.49 -0.20 13.62
C THR A 133 -11.04 -0.31 15.05
N PRO A 134 -10.31 0.17 16.06
CA PRO A 134 -10.83 0.23 17.42
C PRO A 134 -12.11 1.05 17.50
N GLY A 135 -13.07 0.59 18.29
CA GLY A 135 -14.28 1.34 18.57
C GLY A 135 -14.00 2.70 19.21
N ALA A 136 -14.90 3.66 18.98
CA ALA A 136 -14.75 5.01 19.48
C ALA A 136 -14.60 5.09 21.01
N ASP A 137 -15.16 4.13 21.76
CA ASP A 137 -15.03 4.07 23.22
C ASP A 137 -13.61 3.67 23.66
N ARG A 138 -12.95 2.76 22.94
CA ARG A 138 -11.54 2.39 23.15
C ARG A 138 -10.62 3.58 22.86
N ILE A 139 -10.86 4.26 21.73
CA ILE A 139 -10.13 5.48 21.38
C ILE A 139 -10.33 6.55 22.46
N ALA A 140 -11.55 6.74 22.96
CA ALA A 140 -11.86 7.72 24.01
C ALA A 140 -11.21 7.40 25.37
N LYS A 141 -10.91 6.12 25.65
CA LYS A 141 -10.13 5.69 26.82
C LYS A 141 -8.63 5.93 26.64
N GLY A 142 -8.18 6.36 25.46
CA GLY A 142 -6.78 6.54 25.12
C GLY A 142 -6.06 5.23 24.80
N GLU A 143 -6.80 4.17 24.45
CA GLU A 143 -6.18 2.92 23.99
C GLU A 143 -5.54 3.12 22.61
N GLU A 144 -4.33 2.61 22.45
CA GLU A 144 -3.62 2.55 21.17
C GLU A 144 -3.51 1.08 20.73
N TRP A 145 -4.04 0.77 19.56
CA TRP A 145 -4.05 -0.57 18.97
C TRP A 145 -3.45 -0.50 17.57
N LEU A 146 -2.27 -1.09 17.42
CA LEU A 146 -1.48 -1.06 16.20
C LEU A 146 -1.58 -2.41 15.52
N GLN A 147 -1.99 -2.43 14.26
CA GLN A 147 -2.14 -3.69 13.53
C GLN A 147 -0.78 -4.29 13.24
N THR A 148 -0.62 -5.58 13.50
CA THR A 148 0.68 -6.28 13.44
C THR A 148 0.80 -7.22 12.25
N ASN A 149 -0.26 -7.37 11.46
CA ASN A 149 -0.26 -8.30 10.34
C ASN A 149 -1.09 -7.81 9.15
N THR A 150 -0.73 -8.33 7.98
CA THR A 150 -1.43 -8.15 6.70
C THR A 150 -1.03 -9.29 5.75
N LEU A 151 -1.78 -9.47 4.66
CA LEU A 151 -1.43 -10.44 3.62
C LEU A 151 -0.30 -9.92 2.71
N ASP A 152 -0.45 -8.69 2.18
CA ASP A 152 0.38 -8.16 1.09
C ASP A 152 0.83 -6.70 1.35
N GLY A 153 0.87 -6.25 2.60
CA GLY A 153 1.11 -4.84 2.95
C GLY A 153 -0.19 -4.05 3.09
N GLN A 154 -0.09 -2.75 3.43
CA GLN A 154 -1.22 -1.83 3.62
C GLN A 154 -2.10 -2.13 4.83
N LYS A 155 -2.95 -1.15 5.16
CA LYS A 155 -3.87 -1.22 6.30
C LYS A 155 -4.97 -2.27 6.13
N ALA A 156 -5.45 -2.48 4.90
CA ALA A 156 -6.49 -3.45 4.62
C ALA A 156 -5.90 -4.86 4.57
N HIS A 157 -6.53 -5.80 5.26
CA HIS A 157 -6.17 -7.20 5.14
C HIS A 157 -7.02 -7.85 4.05
N ASP A 158 -6.38 -8.29 2.98
CA ASP A 158 -7.05 -8.88 1.84
C ASP A 158 -7.77 -10.18 2.19
N SER A 159 -8.93 -10.37 1.56
CA SER A 159 -9.75 -11.57 1.66
C SER A 159 -10.39 -11.93 0.32
N PHE A 160 -10.49 -13.23 0.03
CA PHE A 160 -11.06 -13.75 -1.21
C PHE A 160 -12.25 -14.64 -0.90
N LEU A 161 -13.42 -14.30 -1.44
CA LEU A 161 -14.66 -15.05 -1.23
C LEU A 161 -15.08 -15.72 -2.54
N ARG A 162 -15.47 -17.00 -2.47
CA ARG A 162 -16.04 -17.74 -3.61
C ARG A 162 -17.52 -18.10 -3.37
N VAL A 163 -18.24 -18.32 -4.47
CA VAL A 163 -19.64 -18.79 -4.40
C VAL A 163 -19.70 -20.15 -3.71
N GLN A 164 -20.61 -20.29 -2.74
CA GLN A 164 -20.88 -21.52 -1.99
C GLN A 164 -19.65 -22.11 -1.28
N GLU A 165 -18.75 -21.26 -0.78
CA GLU A 165 -17.73 -21.75 0.14
C GLU A 165 -18.31 -22.29 1.46
N PRO A 166 -17.59 -23.21 2.14
CA PRO A 166 -17.94 -23.60 3.50
C PRO A 166 -17.98 -22.40 4.45
N SER A 167 -18.62 -22.56 5.61
CA SER A 167 -18.65 -21.54 6.67
C SER A 167 -17.31 -21.37 7.41
N TYR A 168 -16.21 -21.81 6.80
CA TYR A 168 -14.85 -21.72 7.31
C TYR A 168 -13.90 -21.58 6.12
N PHE A 169 -12.78 -20.91 6.35
CA PHE A 169 -11.71 -20.82 5.37
C PHE A 169 -10.73 -21.99 5.54
N GLN A 170 -10.23 -22.52 4.41
CA GLN A 170 -9.19 -23.53 4.42
C GLN A 170 -8.43 -23.45 3.09
N GLU A 171 -7.27 -22.82 3.11
CA GLU A 171 -6.32 -22.87 2.00
C GLU A 171 -5.40 -24.09 2.15
N TYR A 172 -4.64 -24.11 3.25
CA TYR A 172 -3.79 -25.21 3.70
C TYR A 172 -3.97 -25.41 5.21
N GLY A 173 -3.87 -26.64 5.71
CA GLY A 173 -3.97 -26.90 7.15
C GLY A 173 -5.40 -26.97 7.69
N PRO A 174 -5.62 -26.76 9.01
CA PRO A 174 -6.93 -26.83 9.64
C PRO A 174 -7.86 -25.70 9.18
N ALA A 175 -9.16 -25.88 9.38
CA ALA A 175 -10.16 -24.84 9.11
C ALA A 175 -9.95 -23.62 10.02
N GLY A 176 -10.04 -22.42 9.44
CA GLY A 176 -9.79 -21.15 10.13
C GLY A 176 -10.68 -20.01 9.64
N PHE A 177 -10.27 -18.79 9.99
CA PHE A 177 -10.92 -17.55 9.55
C PHE A 177 -10.42 -17.15 8.16
N HIS A 178 -11.26 -16.46 7.38
CA HIS A 178 -10.79 -15.81 6.15
C HIS A 178 -9.75 -14.73 6.43
N VAL A 179 -9.88 -14.05 7.57
CA VAL A 179 -8.98 -12.99 8.01
C VAL A 179 -8.85 -13.06 9.53
N ALA A 180 -7.61 -13.10 10.01
CA ALA A 180 -7.25 -12.89 11.41
C ALA A 180 -6.39 -11.63 11.49
N ILE A 181 -6.72 -10.69 12.37
CA ILE A 181 -5.97 -9.43 12.52
C ILE A 181 -5.51 -9.30 13.96
N GLY A 182 -4.18 -9.22 14.13
CA GLY A 182 -3.50 -8.97 15.39
C GLY A 182 -3.36 -7.47 15.66
N PHE A 183 -3.45 -7.09 16.94
CA PHE A 183 -3.22 -5.72 17.37
C PHE A 183 -2.34 -5.65 18.61
N ALA A 184 -1.19 -5.00 18.48
CA ALA A 184 -0.30 -4.67 19.60
C ALA A 184 -0.82 -3.44 20.34
N ASN A 185 -0.70 -3.47 21.67
CA ASN A 185 -0.96 -2.31 22.53
C ASN A 185 0.34 -1.88 23.25
N PRO A 186 0.93 -0.73 22.87
CA PRO A 186 2.18 -0.24 23.47
C PRO A 186 2.16 -0.11 24.98
N GLY A 187 1.00 0.25 25.57
CA GLY A 187 0.84 0.42 27.00
C GLY A 187 0.86 -0.92 27.75
N ILE A 188 0.20 -1.94 27.18
CA ILE A 188 0.19 -3.30 27.74
C ILE A 188 1.59 -3.92 27.66
N ILE A 189 2.22 -3.87 26.49
CA ILE A 189 3.58 -4.39 26.28
C ILE A 189 4.56 -3.76 27.28
N ASN A 190 4.60 -2.43 27.38
CA ASN A 190 5.52 -1.74 28.30
C ASN A 190 5.22 -2.01 29.78
N ALA A 191 3.97 -2.32 30.16
CA ALA A 191 3.63 -2.63 31.54
C ALA A 191 4.24 -3.96 32.03
N ARG A 192 4.46 -4.92 31.12
CA ARG A 192 5.10 -6.21 31.43
C ARG A 192 6.53 -6.07 31.92
N LYS A 193 7.28 -5.06 31.43
CA LYS A 193 8.68 -4.83 31.79
C LYS A 193 8.93 -4.85 33.29
N ALA A 194 8.02 -4.26 34.07
CA ALA A 194 8.16 -4.22 35.52
C ALA A 194 8.13 -5.61 36.16
N ALA A 195 7.28 -6.52 35.68
CA ALA A 195 7.22 -7.90 36.17
C ALA A 195 8.46 -8.69 35.75
N VAL A 196 8.90 -8.53 34.49
CA VAL A 196 10.13 -9.14 33.96
C VAL A 196 11.33 -8.72 34.81
N CYS A 197 11.52 -7.41 35.00
CA CYS A 197 12.68 -6.88 35.74
C CYS A 197 12.69 -7.22 37.24
N ASN A 198 11.53 -7.53 37.82
CA ASN A 198 11.41 -7.98 39.20
C ASN A 198 11.46 -9.51 39.34
N GLY A 199 11.60 -10.25 38.24
CA GLY A 199 11.65 -11.71 38.22
C GLY A 199 10.33 -12.38 38.58
N THR A 200 9.21 -11.64 38.51
CA THR A 200 7.86 -12.11 38.83
C THR A 200 7.02 -12.41 37.59
N ASP A 201 7.59 -12.20 36.40
CA ASP A 201 6.93 -12.55 35.15
C ASP A 201 6.71 -14.08 35.07
N PRO A 202 5.50 -14.53 34.68
CA PRO A 202 5.17 -15.95 34.66
C PRO A 202 5.86 -16.74 33.54
N THR A 203 6.27 -16.09 32.45
CA THR A 203 6.90 -16.74 31.29
C THR A 203 8.43 -16.54 31.30
N ILE A 204 8.93 -15.44 31.87
CA ILE A 204 10.35 -15.11 31.98
C ILE A 204 10.78 -14.95 33.47
N PRO A 205 10.77 -16.03 34.28
CA PRO A 205 11.08 -15.94 35.70
C PRO A 205 12.59 -15.80 35.97
N GLY A 206 12.94 -15.20 37.11
CA GLY A 206 14.31 -15.22 37.62
C GLY A 206 15.26 -14.13 37.09
N ILE A 207 14.77 -13.21 36.28
CA ILE A 207 15.46 -11.96 35.94
C ILE A 207 15.56 -11.06 37.18
N THR A 208 16.76 -10.60 37.51
CA THR A 208 16.99 -9.77 38.72
C THR A 208 17.62 -8.40 38.42
N SER A 209 17.93 -8.10 37.16
CA SER A 209 18.53 -6.83 36.77
C SER A 209 18.13 -6.43 35.36
N CYS A 210 17.68 -5.18 35.24
CA CYS A 210 17.35 -4.53 33.98
C CYS A 210 18.13 -3.21 33.86
N GLY A 211 19.30 -3.28 33.24
CA GLY A 211 20.18 -2.12 33.09
C GLY A 211 20.56 -1.81 31.64
N ASN A 212 20.21 -2.69 30.69
CA ASN A 212 20.68 -2.54 29.32
C ASN A 212 19.87 -1.51 28.56
N THR A 213 20.48 -0.98 27.51
CA THR A 213 19.84 -0.13 26.51
C THR A 213 20.15 -0.66 25.12
N VAL A 214 19.16 -0.63 24.23
CA VAL A 214 19.31 -0.94 22.81
C VAL A 214 19.04 0.32 22.01
N THR A 215 19.89 0.59 21.02
CA THR A 215 19.67 1.62 20.00
C THR A 215 19.77 1.02 18.61
N GLY A 216 19.18 1.67 17.62
CA GLY A 216 19.31 1.30 16.22
C GLY A 216 18.61 2.30 15.30
N MET A 217 18.71 2.06 14.00
CA MET A 217 18.03 2.84 12.96
C MET A 217 17.35 1.91 11.97
N VAL A 218 16.04 2.08 11.82
CA VAL A 218 15.26 1.38 10.79
C VAL A 218 15.51 2.05 9.44
N THR A 219 15.77 1.23 8.43
CA THR A 219 16.10 1.63 7.07
C THR A 219 15.39 0.73 6.07
N THR A 220 15.24 1.16 4.83
CA THR A 220 14.65 0.33 3.78
C THR A 220 15.63 -0.74 3.32
N SER A 221 15.18 -1.99 3.27
CA SER A 221 15.88 -3.07 2.59
C SER A 221 15.73 -2.93 1.08
N ARG A 222 16.86 -2.95 0.38
CA ARG A 222 16.95 -2.76 -1.07
C ARG A 222 17.48 -4.01 -1.74
N MET A 223 16.72 -4.52 -2.69
CA MET A 223 17.10 -5.68 -3.50
C MET A 223 18.10 -5.28 -4.59
N SER A 224 19.12 -6.10 -4.80
CA SER A 224 19.98 -6.04 -5.99
C SER A 224 19.20 -6.20 -7.29
N ARG A 225 19.80 -5.75 -8.39
CA ARG A 225 19.31 -6.07 -9.73
C ARG A 225 19.44 -7.58 -10.00
N THR A 226 18.37 -8.21 -10.45
CA THR A 226 18.38 -9.61 -10.90
C THR A 226 19.51 -9.85 -11.93
N PRO A 227 20.23 -10.97 -11.86
CA PRO A 227 20.03 -12.14 -10.99
C PRO A 227 20.71 -12.08 -9.62
N ASP A 228 21.28 -10.94 -9.22
CA ASP A 228 21.87 -10.80 -7.88
C ASP A 228 20.76 -10.64 -6.83
N GLU A 229 20.79 -11.48 -5.79
CA GLU A 229 19.76 -11.57 -4.75
C GLU A 229 20.21 -10.92 -3.42
N ARG A 230 21.36 -10.22 -3.41
CA ARG A 230 21.83 -9.53 -2.22
C ARG A 230 20.88 -8.39 -1.81
N LEU A 231 20.74 -8.22 -0.50
CA LEU A 231 20.01 -7.13 0.12
C LEU A 231 20.98 -6.09 0.68
N TYR A 232 20.56 -4.82 0.63
CA TYR A 232 21.33 -3.68 1.11
C TYR A 232 20.45 -2.79 1.98
N SER A 233 21.01 -2.14 2.99
CA SER A 233 20.32 -1.02 3.64
C SER A 233 20.36 0.21 2.72
N SER A 234 19.28 1.00 2.71
CA SER A 234 19.23 2.34 2.09
C SER A 234 20.14 3.36 2.79
N GLY A 235 20.58 3.09 4.01
CA GLY A 235 21.40 4.00 4.80
C GLY A 235 20.62 5.01 5.64
N ASP A 236 19.34 5.23 5.35
CA ASP A 236 18.41 6.08 6.11
C ASP A 236 16.95 5.57 6.03
N ASN A 237 16.03 6.33 6.64
CA ASN A 237 14.60 6.01 6.70
C ASN A 237 13.75 6.79 5.66
N SER A 238 14.37 7.34 4.61
CA SER A 238 13.70 8.26 3.67
C SER A 238 12.51 7.62 2.95
N SER A 239 12.64 6.38 2.47
CA SER A 239 11.54 5.68 1.79
C SER A 239 10.35 5.40 2.71
N PHE A 240 10.55 5.40 4.04
CA PHE A 240 9.49 5.17 5.02
C PHE A 240 8.99 6.45 5.69
N ALA A 241 9.39 7.63 5.21
CA ALA A 241 9.01 8.90 5.83
C ALA A 241 7.48 9.17 5.84
N PHE A 242 6.71 8.40 5.08
CA PHE A 242 5.26 8.49 5.02
C PHE A 242 4.53 7.69 6.11
N THR A 243 5.24 6.83 6.85
CA THR A 243 4.67 5.97 7.90
C THR A 243 5.42 6.12 9.23
N GLN A 244 4.72 5.89 10.34
CA GLN A 244 5.34 5.87 11.66
C GLN A 244 5.90 4.47 11.95
N CYS A 245 7.21 4.38 12.10
CA CYS A 245 7.93 3.17 12.52
C CYS A 245 7.74 2.88 14.01
N TYR A 246 7.63 1.59 14.33
CA TYR A 246 7.47 1.02 15.67
C TYR A 246 8.49 -0.07 15.92
N VAL A 247 8.96 -0.15 17.16
CA VAL A 247 9.86 -1.21 17.61
C VAL A 247 9.31 -1.84 18.88
N SER A 248 9.13 -3.15 18.83
CA SER A 248 8.80 -3.98 19.98
C SER A 248 9.98 -4.91 20.31
N PHE A 249 10.10 -5.30 21.57
CA PHE A 249 11.24 -6.06 22.08
C PHE A 249 10.77 -7.07 23.13
N GLY A 250 11.23 -8.31 22.96
CA GLY A 250 10.65 -9.42 23.69
C GLY A 250 11.45 -10.70 23.65
N ASP A 251 10.86 -11.71 24.27
CA ASP A 251 11.34 -13.07 24.22
C ASP A 251 11.06 -13.69 22.83
N PRO A 252 12.02 -14.39 22.20
CA PRO A 252 11.80 -15.00 20.90
C PRO A 252 10.63 -16.00 20.86
N ASP A 253 10.34 -16.65 21.99
CA ASP A 253 9.29 -17.66 22.17
C ASP A 253 8.15 -17.16 23.07
N GLY A 254 8.13 -15.86 23.40
CA GLY A 254 7.34 -15.27 24.48
C GLY A 254 6.80 -13.86 24.16
N GLU A 255 6.06 -13.30 25.11
CA GLU A 255 5.45 -11.98 24.97
C GLU A 255 6.52 -10.89 24.91
N ASP A 256 6.25 -9.86 24.11
CA ASP A 256 7.05 -8.65 24.12
C ASP A 256 6.77 -7.82 25.39
N PHE A 257 7.81 -7.18 25.93
CA PHE A 257 7.75 -6.45 27.19
C PHE A 257 8.32 -5.03 27.12
N ALA A 258 8.82 -4.59 25.97
CA ALA A 258 9.25 -3.21 25.78
C ALA A 258 8.89 -2.72 24.36
N PHE A 259 8.44 -1.47 24.27
CA PHE A 259 7.95 -0.89 23.01
C PHE A 259 8.32 0.59 22.91
N THR A 260 8.70 1.04 21.71
CA THR A 260 8.91 2.45 21.39
C THR A 260 8.45 2.78 19.97
N LYS A 261 8.10 4.05 19.76
CA LYS A 261 8.02 4.65 18.42
C LYS A 261 9.41 5.06 17.98
N CYS A 262 9.71 4.93 16.69
CA CYS A 262 10.94 5.46 16.11
C CYS A 262 10.83 6.99 15.98
N ASP A 263 11.96 7.68 16.06
CA ASP A 263 12.08 9.07 15.68
C ASP A 263 11.82 9.24 14.16
N SER A 264 11.60 10.47 13.70
CA SER A 264 11.31 10.76 12.29
C SER A 264 12.41 10.33 11.32
N ASN A 265 13.64 10.14 11.80
CA ASN A 265 14.77 9.65 11.02
C ASN A 265 14.92 8.10 11.09
N GLY A 266 13.96 7.39 11.68
CA GLY A 266 13.98 5.94 11.87
C GLY A 266 14.80 5.45 13.05
N SER A 267 15.45 6.34 13.82
CA SER A 267 16.22 5.94 15.01
C SER A 267 15.30 5.53 16.17
N PHE A 268 15.74 4.63 17.03
CA PHE A 268 15.00 4.24 18.23
C PHE A 268 15.93 3.98 19.42
N THR A 269 15.35 4.02 20.63
CA THR A 269 16.06 3.66 21.87
C THR A 269 15.10 2.97 22.83
N LEU A 270 15.51 1.82 23.36
CA LEU A 270 14.80 1.08 24.40
C LEU A 270 15.73 0.88 25.60
N SER A 271 15.32 1.35 26.78
CA SER A 271 16.14 1.30 28.00
C SER A 271 15.49 0.50 29.13
N GLY A 272 16.34 0.07 30.07
CA GLY A 272 15.93 -0.72 31.22
C GLY A 272 15.59 -2.15 30.82
N LEU A 273 16.41 -2.74 29.93
CA LEU A 273 16.22 -4.09 29.42
C LEU A 273 17.05 -5.10 30.22
N PRO A 274 16.56 -6.34 30.40
CA PRO A 274 17.26 -7.40 31.11
C PRO A 274 18.46 -7.96 30.33
N ASP A 275 19.40 -8.56 31.05
CA ASP A 275 20.43 -9.42 30.44
C ASP A 275 19.75 -10.64 29.82
N GLY A 276 20.18 -11.07 28.63
CA GLY A 276 19.61 -12.23 27.96
C GLY A 276 19.67 -12.19 26.43
N ASP A 277 18.82 -13.02 25.85
CA ASP A 277 18.76 -13.37 24.44
C ASP A 277 17.35 -13.01 23.96
N TRP A 278 17.24 -11.97 23.15
CA TRP A 278 15.97 -11.32 22.86
C TRP A 278 15.76 -11.18 21.36
N ARG A 279 14.54 -10.86 20.96
CA ARG A 279 14.21 -10.42 19.60
C ARG A 279 13.83 -8.94 19.57
N VAL A 280 14.01 -8.34 18.40
CA VAL A 280 13.47 -7.04 18.03
C VAL A 280 12.46 -7.25 16.92
N THR A 281 11.23 -6.75 17.11
CA THR A 281 10.23 -6.64 16.04
C THR A 281 10.16 -5.22 15.53
N VAL A 282 10.26 -5.05 14.21
CA VAL A 282 10.01 -3.78 13.52
C VAL A 282 8.73 -3.87 12.69
N PHE A 283 7.89 -2.83 12.78
CA PHE A 283 6.69 -2.66 11.94
C PHE A 283 6.28 -1.18 11.91
N ASP A 284 5.17 -0.86 11.26
CA ASP A 284 4.75 0.53 11.07
C ASP A 284 3.22 0.71 11.13
N GLN A 285 2.78 1.97 11.06
CA GLN A 285 1.38 2.38 11.19
C GLN A 285 0.46 1.81 10.12
N TRP A 286 0.97 1.62 8.91
CA TRP A 286 0.20 1.26 7.73
C TRP A 286 0.48 -0.17 7.26
N ASN A 287 1.30 -0.93 8.00
CA ASN A 287 1.71 -2.29 7.66
C ASN A 287 2.44 -2.36 6.30
N ASP A 288 3.19 -1.32 5.95
CA ASP A 288 4.02 -1.25 4.76
C ASP A 288 5.37 -1.94 4.94
N MET A 289 5.90 -1.92 6.15
CA MET A 289 7.03 -2.73 6.54
C MET A 289 6.55 -4.17 6.76
N LEU A 290 7.31 -5.13 6.25
CA LEU A 290 7.19 -6.52 6.67
C LEU A 290 7.39 -6.56 8.19
N VAL A 291 6.37 -6.99 8.94
CA VAL A 291 6.47 -7.14 10.39
C VAL A 291 7.42 -8.27 10.69
N ASP A 292 8.63 -7.90 11.09
CA ASP A 292 9.76 -8.82 11.23
C ASP A 292 10.29 -8.79 12.66
N GLY A 293 10.01 -9.88 13.38
CA GLY A 293 10.52 -10.15 14.73
C GLY A 293 11.46 -11.36 14.81
N LEU A 294 11.84 -11.96 13.68
CA LEU A 294 12.59 -13.23 13.66
C LEU A 294 13.99 -13.10 13.05
N SER A 295 14.27 -12.03 12.32
CA SER A 295 15.56 -11.85 11.63
C SER A 295 16.68 -11.29 12.52
N THR A 296 16.34 -10.60 13.62
CA THR A 296 17.29 -9.76 14.38
C THR A 296 17.40 -10.24 15.84
N PRO A 297 18.26 -11.22 16.15
CA PRO A 297 18.54 -11.63 17.53
C PRO A 297 19.43 -10.61 18.25
N VAL A 298 19.11 -10.33 19.51
CA VAL A 298 19.82 -9.34 20.33
C VAL A 298 20.35 -10.00 21.61
N ARG A 299 21.66 -9.89 21.85
CA ARG A 299 22.31 -10.27 23.12
C ARG A 299 22.53 -9.04 23.98
N LEU A 300 22.00 -9.05 25.21
CA LEU A 300 22.23 -8.01 26.21
C LEU A 300 22.92 -8.57 27.45
N ALA A 301 23.88 -7.82 27.99
CA ALA A 301 24.61 -8.22 29.19
C ALA A 301 25.23 -7.03 29.91
N GLY A 302 25.23 -7.07 31.25
CA GLY A 302 26.06 -6.20 32.08
C GLY A 302 25.59 -4.73 32.14
N GLY A 303 24.33 -4.44 31.80
CA GLY A 303 23.79 -3.09 31.79
C GLY A 303 24.40 -2.17 30.73
N ALA A 304 24.84 -2.76 29.61
CA ALA A 304 25.49 -2.03 28.52
C ALA A 304 24.47 -1.34 27.60
N THR A 305 24.95 -0.37 26.81
CA THR A 305 24.24 0.10 25.63
C THR A 305 24.74 -0.68 24.42
N THR A 306 23.82 -1.36 23.72
CA THR A 306 24.08 -2.12 22.51
C THR A 306 23.48 -1.37 21.32
N ASP A 307 24.33 -0.95 20.40
CA ASP A 307 23.91 -0.38 19.13
C ASP A 307 23.76 -1.48 18.08
N LEU A 308 22.55 -1.67 17.58
CA LEU A 308 22.23 -2.64 16.53
C LEU A 308 22.63 -2.12 15.14
N GLY A 309 22.96 -0.84 15.01
CA GLY A 309 23.22 -0.21 13.72
C GLY A 309 21.94 -0.10 12.89
N GLN A 310 22.07 -0.37 11.59
CA GLN A 310 20.94 -0.33 10.65
C GLN A 310 20.19 -1.66 10.66
N ILE A 311 18.88 -1.60 10.92
CA ILE A 311 17.94 -2.70 10.71
C ILE A 311 17.23 -2.42 9.38
N ALA A 312 17.55 -3.20 8.34
CA ALA A 312 16.99 -3.02 7.02
C ALA A 312 15.70 -3.84 6.89
N THR A 313 14.56 -3.15 6.73
CA THR A 313 13.24 -3.77 6.70
C THR A 313 12.69 -3.75 5.27
N ASN A 314 12.13 -4.87 4.82
CA ASN A 314 11.50 -4.95 3.50
C ASN A 314 10.18 -4.21 3.51
N GLN A 315 9.89 -3.45 2.45
CA GLN A 315 8.57 -2.88 2.19
C GLN A 315 7.79 -3.82 1.28
N TRP A 316 6.51 -4.07 1.56
CA TRP A 316 5.69 -4.93 0.69
C TRP A 316 5.50 -4.35 -0.71
N GLN A 317 5.23 -3.05 -0.76
CA GLN A 317 4.78 -2.33 -1.94
C GLN A 317 5.93 -1.59 -2.63
N ALA A 318 5.73 -1.18 -3.88
CA ALA A 318 6.63 -0.28 -4.60
C ALA A 318 6.19 1.17 -4.45
N ASN A 319 7.14 2.10 -4.54
CA ASN A 319 6.88 3.53 -4.51
C ASN A 319 7.08 4.16 -5.90
N LEU A 320 6.14 5.02 -6.30
CA LEU A 320 6.24 5.86 -7.48
C LEU A 320 6.04 7.33 -7.09
N TYR A 321 7.07 8.14 -7.28
CA TYR A 321 7.00 9.58 -7.05
C TYR A 321 6.81 10.29 -8.38
N THR A 322 5.70 10.98 -8.53
CA THR A 322 5.45 11.78 -9.72
C THR A 322 5.48 13.26 -9.42
N LYS A 323 5.80 14.04 -10.46
CA LYS A 323 5.68 15.49 -10.42
C LYS A 323 5.10 16.01 -11.72
N SER A 324 4.29 17.05 -11.67
CA SER A 324 3.92 17.85 -12.85
C SER A 324 4.26 19.31 -12.61
N PHE A 325 4.87 19.99 -13.59
CA PHE A 325 5.34 21.37 -13.43
C PHE A 325 5.22 22.17 -14.72
N PHE A 326 5.24 23.50 -14.58
CA PHE A 326 5.33 24.41 -15.71
C PHE A 326 6.76 24.48 -16.22
N ASP A 327 7.07 23.63 -17.20
CA ASP A 327 8.32 23.69 -17.93
C ASP A 327 8.31 24.95 -18.80
N GLN A 328 9.01 26.02 -18.41
CA GLN A 328 8.97 27.30 -19.08
C GLN A 328 9.93 27.32 -20.29
N ASN A 329 11.08 26.68 -20.16
CA ASN A 329 12.11 26.69 -21.20
C ASN A 329 11.98 25.52 -22.21
N GLY A 330 11.13 24.53 -21.92
CA GLY A 330 10.85 23.36 -22.76
C GLY A 330 11.92 22.27 -22.68
N ASN A 331 12.67 22.17 -21.58
CA ASN A 331 13.77 21.22 -21.43
C ASN A 331 13.33 19.84 -20.90
N GLY A 332 12.12 19.72 -20.34
CA GLY A 332 11.55 18.50 -19.79
C GLY A 332 11.98 18.16 -18.36
N ILE A 333 12.68 19.05 -17.64
CA ILE A 333 13.05 18.89 -16.22
C ILE A 333 12.65 20.14 -15.42
N GLN A 334 12.34 19.99 -14.14
CA GLN A 334 11.94 21.15 -13.33
C GLN A 334 13.15 21.96 -12.90
N ASP A 335 13.28 23.17 -13.43
CA ASP A 335 14.28 24.13 -12.96
C ASP A 335 13.79 24.89 -11.70
N GLY A 336 14.71 25.44 -10.91
CA GLY A 336 14.38 26.11 -9.63
C GLY A 336 13.44 27.32 -9.74
N SER A 337 13.23 27.88 -10.93
CA SER A 337 12.25 28.95 -11.20
C SER A 337 10.88 28.45 -11.68
N GLU A 338 10.75 27.14 -11.95
CA GLU A 338 9.58 26.55 -12.58
C GLU A 338 8.58 26.04 -11.53
N PRO A 339 7.39 26.66 -11.44
CA PRO A 339 6.43 26.26 -10.43
C PRO A 339 5.79 24.90 -10.75
N GLY A 340 5.51 24.14 -9.69
CA GLY A 340 4.68 22.94 -9.79
C GLY A 340 3.26 23.25 -10.25
N LEU A 341 2.63 22.27 -10.89
CA LEU A 341 1.25 22.34 -11.31
C LEU A 341 0.35 21.71 -10.26
N THR A 342 -0.63 22.46 -9.75
CA THR A 342 -1.50 22.00 -8.67
C THR A 342 -2.75 21.31 -9.19
N LEU A 343 -3.24 20.31 -8.44
CA LEU A 343 -4.49 19.59 -8.74
C LEU A 343 -4.53 19.07 -10.19
N VAL A 344 -3.41 18.53 -10.64
CA VAL A 344 -3.30 17.78 -11.88
C VAL A 344 -3.60 16.33 -11.58
N PRO A 345 -4.64 15.75 -12.18
CA PRO A 345 -4.86 14.31 -12.12
C PRO A 345 -3.62 13.57 -12.62
N THR A 346 -3.10 12.69 -11.77
CA THR A 346 -2.04 11.75 -12.11
C THR A 346 -2.52 10.38 -11.67
N ASN A 347 -2.69 9.48 -12.62
CA ASN A 347 -3.32 8.19 -12.38
C ASN A 347 -2.43 7.04 -12.83
N ILE A 348 -2.66 5.88 -12.22
CA ILE A 348 -2.04 4.61 -12.61
C ILE A 348 -3.15 3.71 -13.15
N ARG A 349 -2.92 3.12 -14.32
CA ARG A 349 -3.85 2.21 -14.98
C ARG A 349 -3.25 0.81 -15.11
N PHE A 350 -4.13 -0.17 -15.10
CA PHE A 350 -3.82 -1.51 -15.60
C PHE A 350 -3.65 -1.48 -17.12
N ARG A 351 -3.03 -2.52 -17.68
CA ARG A 351 -2.78 -2.64 -19.13
C ARG A 351 -4.05 -2.74 -19.98
N ASP A 352 -5.18 -3.07 -19.36
CA ASP A 352 -6.49 -3.11 -20.02
C ASP A 352 -7.21 -1.76 -20.04
N GLY A 353 -6.60 -0.69 -19.50
CA GLY A 353 -7.17 0.66 -19.47
C GLY A 353 -7.94 1.00 -18.20
N SER A 354 -8.31 0.01 -17.38
CA SER A 354 -8.96 0.28 -16.09
C SER A 354 -8.01 0.98 -15.11
N PHE A 355 -8.55 1.79 -14.21
CA PHE A 355 -7.73 2.51 -13.22
C PHE A 355 -7.35 1.61 -12.06
N SER A 356 -6.05 1.59 -11.73
CA SER A 356 -5.52 1.00 -10.51
C SER A 356 -5.55 2.01 -9.38
N ASN A 357 -4.97 3.19 -9.55
CA ASN A 357 -4.87 4.18 -8.48
C ASN A 357 -5.08 5.60 -9.01
N PHE A 358 -5.74 6.43 -8.21
CA PHE A 358 -5.98 7.84 -8.48
C PHE A 358 -5.14 8.70 -7.56
N ASN A 359 -4.56 9.77 -8.10
CA ASN A 359 -3.96 10.82 -7.29
C ASN A 359 -4.07 12.17 -7.99
N ASN A 360 -3.79 13.23 -7.26
CA ASN A 360 -3.71 14.58 -7.80
C ASN A 360 -2.48 15.27 -7.22
N THR A 361 -1.85 16.11 -8.02
CA THR A 361 -0.69 16.86 -7.55
C THR A 361 -1.04 17.85 -6.43
N ASP A 362 -0.14 17.95 -5.45
CA ASP A 362 -0.19 18.92 -4.38
C ASP A 362 0.10 20.37 -4.85
N LEU A 363 0.21 21.31 -3.92
CA LEU A 363 0.47 22.72 -4.23
C LEU A 363 1.86 22.98 -4.86
N THR A 364 2.75 22.00 -4.80
CA THR A 364 4.11 22.04 -5.35
C THR A 364 4.29 21.14 -6.56
N GLY A 365 3.22 20.50 -7.04
CA GLY A 365 3.22 19.67 -8.22
C GLY A 365 3.51 18.18 -7.99
N ASN A 366 3.66 17.72 -6.75
CA ASN A 366 4.00 16.33 -6.46
C ASN A 366 2.74 15.47 -6.31
N ALA A 367 2.76 14.25 -6.83
CA ALA A 367 1.80 13.19 -6.52
C ALA A 367 2.56 11.88 -6.28
N GLY A 368 2.71 11.51 -5.01
CA GLY A 368 3.41 10.30 -4.60
C GLY A 368 2.44 9.12 -4.41
N PHE A 369 2.89 7.94 -4.78
CA PHE A 369 2.21 6.67 -4.55
C PHE A 369 3.16 5.78 -3.75
N ASN A 370 2.88 5.58 -2.46
CA ASN A 370 3.78 4.83 -1.56
C ASN A 370 3.40 3.35 -1.42
N GLU A 371 2.28 2.94 -2.00
CA GLU A 371 1.64 1.64 -1.74
C GLU A 371 1.16 1.00 -3.04
N ILE A 372 2.03 0.88 -4.06
CA ILE A 372 1.65 0.26 -5.34
C ILE A 372 2.11 -1.18 -5.45
N PHE A 373 1.14 -2.08 -5.72
CA PHE A 373 1.38 -3.52 -5.72
C PHE A 373 2.35 -3.91 -6.84
N PRO A 374 3.46 -4.61 -6.53
CA PRO A 374 4.40 -5.07 -7.54
C PRO A 374 3.78 -6.23 -8.34
N LEU A 375 3.02 -5.91 -9.40
CA LEU A 375 2.22 -6.86 -10.19
C LEU A 375 2.98 -8.02 -10.84
N PHE A 376 4.31 -8.02 -10.80
CA PHE A 376 5.16 -8.83 -11.69
C PHE A 376 4.80 -8.63 -13.18
N SER A 377 4.19 -7.48 -13.46
CA SER A 377 3.79 -6.94 -14.75
C SER A 377 4.01 -5.42 -14.69
N TRP A 378 3.49 -4.67 -15.66
CA TRP A 378 3.64 -3.22 -15.71
C TRP A 378 2.28 -2.51 -15.68
N TYR A 379 2.28 -1.31 -15.12
CA TYR A 379 1.20 -0.34 -15.14
C TYR A 379 1.45 0.72 -16.19
N VAL A 380 0.43 1.55 -16.45
CA VAL A 380 0.56 2.78 -17.21
C VAL A 380 0.35 3.98 -16.30
N VAL A 381 1.34 4.86 -16.26
CA VAL A 381 1.29 6.12 -15.51
C VAL A 381 0.96 7.24 -16.47
N GLU A 382 -0.06 8.01 -16.14
CA GLU A 382 -0.49 9.15 -16.94
C GLU A 382 -0.69 10.41 -16.08
N SER A 383 -0.41 11.56 -16.67
CA SER A 383 -0.73 12.88 -16.14
C SER A 383 -1.62 13.60 -17.14
N ASP A 384 -2.51 14.47 -16.67
CA ASP A 384 -3.46 15.24 -17.48
C ASP A 384 -2.88 15.74 -18.81
N THR A 385 -3.58 15.41 -19.89
CA THR A 385 -3.27 15.79 -21.28
C THR A 385 -4.31 16.73 -21.88
N ALA A 386 -5.40 17.03 -21.16
CA ALA A 386 -6.51 17.84 -21.68
C ALA A 386 -6.26 19.35 -21.48
N ARG A 387 -5.68 19.75 -20.34
CA ARG A 387 -5.46 21.17 -20.01
C ARG A 387 -4.10 21.69 -20.48
N PHE A 388 -3.10 20.82 -20.56
CA PHE A 388 -1.72 21.19 -20.84
C PHE A 388 -1.10 20.25 -21.87
N LYS A 389 -0.28 20.80 -22.76
CA LYS A 389 0.55 19.99 -23.64
C LYS A 389 1.81 19.55 -22.92
N ASN A 390 2.27 18.34 -23.20
CA ASN A 390 3.53 17.83 -22.70
C ASN A 390 4.71 18.50 -23.40
N THR A 391 5.78 18.79 -22.67
CA THR A 391 7.06 19.29 -23.22
C THR A 391 8.19 18.28 -23.10
N GLY A 392 8.05 17.32 -22.20
CA GLY A 392 8.94 16.19 -22.02
C GLY A 392 8.58 15.45 -20.73
N THR A 393 9.02 14.20 -20.63
CA THR A 393 8.81 13.37 -19.45
C THR A 393 10.16 12.91 -18.92
N HIS A 394 10.54 13.39 -17.75
CA HIS A 394 11.77 12.99 -17.08
C HIS A 394 11.51 11.72 -16.26
N VAL A 395 12.23 10.64 -16.56
CA VAL A 395 12.06 9.34 -15.91
C VAL A 395 13.36 8.92 -15.26
N VAL A 396 13.29 8.53 -13.99
CA VAL A 396 14.39 7.94 -13.23
C VAL A 396 13.88 6.66 -12.58
N TYR A 397 14.42 5.52 -13.01
CA TYR A 397 14.11 4.24 -12.39
C TYR A 397 15.20 3.86 -11.38
N ASP A 398 14.84 2.93 -10.50
CA ASP A 398 15.76 2.33 -9.56
C ASP A 398 16.48 1.13 -10.19
N ALA A 399 17.81 1.20 -10.31
CA ALA A 399 18.62 0.09 -10.83
C ALA A 399 18.76 -1.07 -9.84
N GLY A 400 18.28 -0.94 -8.59
CA GLY A 400 18.48 -1.93 -7.53
C GLY A 400 19.88 -1.89 -6.90
N GLY A 401 20.06 -2.56 -5.77
CA GLY A 401 21.31 -2.60 -5.01
C GLY A 401 21.46 -1.40 -4.05
N PRO A 402 22.71 -1.05 -3.66
CA PRO A 402 22.96 0.06 -2.73
C PRO A 402 22.37 1.38 -3.25
N SER A 403 21.84 2.20 -2.34
CA SER A 403 21.28 3.52 -2.66
C SER A 403 22.33 4.51 -3.16
N ASP A 404 21.85 5.61 -3.74
CA ASP A 404 22.69 6.74 -4.15
C ASP A 404 23.61 7.23 -3.02
N GLY A 405 24.89 7.42 -3.33
CA GLY A 405 25.93 7.82 -2.37
C GLY A 405 26.58 6.66 -1.60
N SER A 406 26.01 5.45 -1.66
CA SER A 406 26.58 4.25 -1.05
C SER A 406 27.72 3.68 -1.91
N THR A 407 28.67 2.95 -1.31
CA THR A 407 29.73 2.26 -2.07
C THR A 407 29.17 1.13 -2.92
N CYS A 408 29.58 1.04 -4.19
CA CYS A 408 29.10 0.04 -5.13
C CYS A 408 30.24 -0.64 -5.91
N GLY A 409 29.98 -1.85 -6.40
CA GLY A 409 30.97 -2.64 -7.14
C GLY A 409 32.09 -3.22 -6.26
N GLY A 410 32.94 -4.07 -6.86
CA GLY A 410 34.07 -4.71 -6.17
C GLY A 410 35.31 -3.82 -6.01
N THR A 411 35.26 -2.58 -6.51
CA THR A 411 36.39 -1.64 -6.50
C THR A 411 36.19 -0.60 -5.40
N THR A 412 37.13 -0.52 -4.47
CA THR A 412 37.12 0.47 -3.38
C THR A 412 37.00 1.90 -3.94
N GLY A 413 35.96 2.63 -3.53
CA GLY A 413 35.75 4.04 -3.87
C GLY A 413 34.78 4.34 -5.02
N THR A 414 34.18 3.32 -5.66
CA THR A 414 33.05 3.54 -6.58
C THR A 414 31.76 3.71 -5.76
N VAL A 415 30.94 4.71 -6.10
CA VAL A 415 29.64 4.98 -5.45
C VAL A 415 28.47 4.66 -6.38
N CYS A 416 27.40 4.08 -5.84
CA CYS A 416 26.11 3.92 -6.52
C CYS A 416 25.54 5.30 -6.68
N GLY A 417 25.26 5.73 -7.93
CA GLY A 417 24.69 7.02 -8.28
C GLY A 417 25.25 8.23 -7.51
N ASN A 418 24.61 9.38 -7.65
CA ASN A 418 24.80 10.58 -6.82
C ASN A 418 23.78 11.65 -7.26
N SER A 419 22.53 11.25 -7.42
CA SER A 419 21.47 12.15 -7.86
C SER A 419 20.79 12.82 -6.67
N ALA A 420 20.23 14.01 -6.89
CA ALA A 420 19.38 14.65 -5.89
C ALA A 420 18.00 13.97 -5.83
N ILE A 421 17.47 13.58 -6.99
CA ILE A 421 16.14 12.95 -7.12
C ILE A 421 16.04 11.59 -6.43
N GLY A 422 17.10 10.77 -6.48
CA GLY A 422 17.14 9.42 -5.91
C GLY A 422 17.94 9.29 -4.60
N ALA A 423 18.37 10.40 -4.00
CA ALA A 423 19.27 10.42 -2.84
C ALA A 423 18.77 9.52 -1.71
N ASN A 424 19.57 8.51 -1.32
CA ASN A 424 19.26 7.43 -0.37
C ASN A 424 18.01 6.58 -0.68
N MET A 425 17.21 6.93 -1.69
CA MET A 425 15.96 6.26 -2.03
C MET A 425 16.12 5.25 -3.17
N ALA A 426 16.97 5.52 -4.15
CA ALA A 426 17.17 4.66 -5.33
C ALA A 426 18.65 4.49 -5.66
N ASN A 427 18.98 3.49 -6.47
CA ASN A 427 20.26 3.44 -7.17
C ASN A 427 20.09 4.02 -8.57
N THR A 428 20.71 5.16 -8.83
CA THR A 428 20.60 5.84 -10.13
C THR A 428 21.81 5.62 -11.04
N ALA A 429 22.78 4.79 -10.66
CA ALA A 429 23.87 4.39 -11.54
C ALA A 429 23.42 3.24 -12.47
N GLU A 430 23.44 3.50 -13.77
CA GLU A 430 23.08 2.49 -14.76
C GLU A 430 24.32 1.73 -15.25
N GLN A 431 24.39 0.44 -14.88
CA GLN A 431 25.53 -0.44 -15.19
C GLN A 431 25.33 -1.31 -16.43
N ILE A 432 24.08 -1.55 -16.83
CA ILE A 432 23.68 -2.42 -17.94
C ILE A 432 22.68 -1.65 -18.84
N PRO A 433 23.12 -0.55 -19.46
CA PRO A 433 22.22 0.32 -20.22
C PRO A 433 21.65 -0.43 -21.42
N VAL A 434 20.41 -0.11 -21.78
CA VAL A 434 19.83 -0.58 -23.03
C VAL A 434 20.72 -0.17 -24.23
N PRO A 435 20.92 -1.07 -25.21
CA PRO A 435 21.64 -0.75 -26.45
C PRO A 435 21.10 0.50 -27.11
N THR A 436 21.96 1.33 -27.71
CA THR A 436 21.57 2.64 -28.26
C THR A 436 20.44 2.57 -29.28
N ASN A 437 20.40 1.50 -30.08
CA ASN A 437 19.34 1.29 -31.06
C ASN A 437 17.99 0.93 -30.42
N LEU A 438 17.98 0.40 -29.20
CA LEU A 438 16.78 0.00 -28.44
C LEU A 438 16.26 1.10 -27.50
N ARG A 439 16.89 2.27 -27.52
CA ARG A 439 16.47 3.43 -26.74
C ARG A 439 15.19 4.06 -27.28
N VAL A 440 14.43 4.70 -26.39
CA VAL A 440 13.21 5.43 -26.77
C VAL A 440 13.53 6.46 -27.85
N PRO A 441 12.87 6.41 -29.03
CA PRO A 441 13.19 7.30 -30.13
C PRO A 441 13.04 8.78 -29.76
N GLY A 442 14.12 9.56 -29.90
CA GLY A 442 14.12 11.00 -29.59
C GLY A 442 14.30 11.33 -28.12
N ALA A 443 14.38 10.33 -27.23
CA ALA A 443 14.70 10.55 -25.83
C ALA A 443 16.17 10.95 -25.62
N LYS A 444 16.40 11.76 -24.58
CA LYS A 444 17.74 12.18 -24.15
C LYS A 444 18.13 11.39 -22.91
N TYR A 445 19.19 10.61 -23.01
CA TYR A 445 19.76 9.88 -21.87
C TYR A 445 20.78 10.76 -21.15
N CYS A 446 20.81 10.65 -19.82
CA CYS A 446 21.55 11.55 -18.97
C CYS A 446 22.77 10.87 -18.33
N ALA A 447 23.84 11.65 -18.15
CA ALA A 447 25.02 11.18 -17.42
C ALA A 447 24.76 11.08 -15.90
N VAL A 448 23.89 11.94 -15.38
CA VAL A 448 23.41 11.96 -14.00
C VAL A 448 21.89 11.94 -14.03
N ALA A 449 21.25 11.24 -13.09
CA ALA A 449 19.81 11.01 -13.12
C ALA A 449 18.98 12.29 -12.98
N ASP A 450 19.49 13.39 -12.43
CA ASP A 450 18.76 14.67 -12.39
C ASP A 450 18.66 15.37 -13.76
N CYS A 451 19.37 14.87 -14.79
CA CYS A 451 19.35 15.39 -16.16
C CYS A 451 19.71 16.88 -16.35
N VAL A 452 20.30 17.55 -15.34
CA VAL A 452 20.77 18.95 -15.40
C VAL A 452 21.75 19.25 -16.56
N THR A 453 22.44 18.23 -17.05
CA THR A 453 23.22 18.28 -18.29
C THR A 453 22.79 17.15 -19.21
N THR A 454 22.28 17.51 -20.39
CA THR A 454 21.84 16.52 -21.39
C THR A 454 23.01 16.08 -22.27
N GLY A 455 23.09 14.78 -22.60
CA GLY A 455 24.08 14.24 -23.54
C GLY A 455 25.12 13.31 -22.93
N GLY A 456 24.68 12.24 -22.25
CA GLY A 456 25.56 11.23 -21.68
C GLY A 456 24.88 9.86 -21.49
N SER A 457 25.61 8.91 -20.93
CA SER A 457 25.09 7.61 -20.52
C SER A 457 25.80 7.15 -19.26
N GLY A 458 25.09 6.46 -18.37
CA GLY A 458 25.64 5.97 -17.10
C GLY A 458 24.74 6.21 -15.88
N SER A 459 23.58 6.85 -16.10
CA SER A 459 22.52 6.93 -15.09
C SER A 459 21.22 6.33 -15.58
N THR A 460 20.28 6.11 -14.65
CA THR A 460 18.92 5.66 -14.94
C THR A 460 18.00 6.77 -15.46
N GLY A 461 18.48 8.03 -15.45
CA GLY A 461 17.73 9.20 -15.89
C GLY A 461 17.66 9.38 -17.42
N ARG A 462 16.46 9.68 -17.92
CA ARG A 462 16.22 10.10 -19.30
C ARG A 462 15.08 11.11 -19.40
N ILE A 463 15.09 11.91 -20.46
CA ILE A 463 13.99 12.81 -20.83
C ILE A 463 13.36 12.30 -22.12
N ASP A 464 12.15 11.80 -22.02
CA ASP A 464 11.34 11.36 -23.15
C ASP A 464 10.69 12.56 -23.87
N PRO A 465 10.51 12.49 -25.19
CA PRO A 465 10.08 13.62 -26.01
C PRO A 465 8.60 14.01 -25.78
N PRO A 466 8.18 15.23 -26.19
CA PRO A 466 6.82 15.75 -25.97
C PRO A 466 5.65 14.84 -26.39
N TRP A 467 5.86 13.89 -27.31
CA TRP A 467 4.81 12.98 -27.78
C TRP A 467 4.56 11.80 -26.84
N VAL A 468 5.44 11.54 -25.87
CA VAL A 468 5.25 10.51 -24.85
C VAL A 468 4.40 11.11 -23.73
N ALA A 469 3.11 10.76 -23.73
CA ALA A 469 2.13 11.29 -22.77
C ALA A 469 1.82 10.33 -21.61
N THR A 470 2.23 9.06 -21.74
CA THR A 470 1.99 7.98 -20.77
C THR A 470 3.24 7.11 -20.69
N GLU A 471 3.59 6.65 -19.49
CA GLU A 471 4.76 5.81 -19.24
C GLU A 471 4.36 4.41 -18.80
N GLY A 472 4.93 3.39 -19.43
CA GLY A 472 4.89 2.03 -18.89
C GLY A 472 5.83 1.94 -17.69
N TRP A 473 5.34 1.48 -16.54
CA TRP A 473 6.12 1.40 -15.31
C TRP A 473 5.96 0.05 -14.62
N GLN A 474 7.08 -0.51 -14.16
CA GLN A 474 7.11 -1.69 -13.31
C GLN A 474 7.96 -1.37 -12.08
N GLY A 475 7.39 -1.57 -10.91
CA GLY A 475 8.09 -1.51 -9.62
C GLY A 475 8.22 -2.88 -8.98
N PHE A 476 9.26 -3.06 -8.17
CA PHE A 476 9.39 -4.19 -7.25
C PHE A 476 9.28 -3.70 -5.80
N SER A 477 9.04 -4.64 -4.87
CA SER A 477 8.97 -4.38 -3.43
C SER A 477 10.11 -3.47 -2.95
N GLY A 478 9.75 -2.39 -2.25
CA GLY A 478 10.67 -1.38 -1.70
C GLY A 478 11.43 -0.51 -2.71
N GLN A 479 11.19 -0.65 -4.01
CA GLN A 479 11.82 0.21 -5.01
C GLN A 479 11.16 1.58 -5.10
N ASN A 480 11.96 2.59 -5.40
CA ASN A 480 11.53 3.97 -5.56
C ASN A 480 11.78 4.44 -7.00
N SER A 481 10.71 4.71 -7.76
CA SER A 481 10.81 5.24 -9.12
C SER A 481 10.28 6.67 -9.22
N PHE A 482 10.74 7.43 -10.21
CA PHE A 482 10.40 8.84 -10.37
C PHE A 482 9.99 9.17 -11.81
N ILE A 483 8.88 9.91 -11.96
CA ILE A 483 8.38 10.39 -13.26
C ILE A 483 7.94 11.85 -13.13
N GLU A 484 8.61 12.76 -13.82
CA GLU A 484 8.27 14.18 -13.83
C GLU A 484 7.78 14.63 -15.21
N PHE A 485 6.58 15.21 -15.27
CA PHE A 485 5.93 15.67 -16.48
C PHE A 485 6.10 17.19 -16.64
N GLY A 486 6.88 17.59 -17.65
CA GLY A 486 6.97 18.96 -18.10
C GLY A 486 5.73 19.34 -18.91
N LYS A 487 5.07 20.45 -18.54
CA LYS A 487 3.81 20.88 -19.15
C LYS A 487 3.83 22.36 -19.52
N LYS A 488 3.13 22.72 -20.61
CA LYS A 488 2.84 24.10 -21.01
C LYS A 488 1.35 24.30 -21.31
N PRO A 489 0.79 25.50 -21.10
CA PRO A 489 -0.51 25.85 -21.66
C PRO A 489 -0.46 25.82 -23.20
N PHE A 490 -1.59 25.50 -23.81
CA PHE A 490 -1.80 25.74 -25.24
C PHE A 490 -1.83 27.26 -25.50
N VAL A 491 -1.15 27.71 -26.56
CA VAL A 491 -1.19 29.12 -26.96
C VAL A 491 -2.44 29.43 -27.78
N THR A 492 -2.82 30.72 -27.89
CA THR A 492 -3.95 31.13 -28.73
C THR A 492 -3.80 30.59 -30.15
N GLY A 493 -4.79 29.82 -30.62
CA GLY A 493 -4.80 29.21 -31.96
C GLY A 493 -4.14 27.83 -32.04
N GLU A 494 -3.56 27.33 -30.94
CA GLU A 494 -3.10 25.95 -30.82
C GLU A 494 -4.23 25.08 -30.24
N THR A 495 -4.50 23.94 -30.87
CA THR A 495 -5.44 22.93 -30.34
C THR A 495 -4.65 21.68 -29.96
N GLY A 496 -5.01 21.07 -28.82
CA GLY A 496 -4.48 19.78 -28.39
C GLY A 496 -5.06 18.58 -29.16
N GLY A 497 -5.93 18.80 -30.15
CA GLY A 497 -6.61 17.73 -30.87
C GLY A 497 -7.85 17.20 -30.13
N ILE A 498 -8.43 16.12 -30.68
CA ILE A 498 -9.52 15.36 -30.06
C ILE A 498 -8.93 14.04 -29.58
N HIS A 499 -8.97 13.81 -28.28
CA HIS A 499 -8.50 12.59 -27.64
C HIS A 499 -9.63 11.99 -26.80
N GLY A 500 -9.63 10.66 -26.68
CA GLY A 500 -10.61 9.94 -25.89
C GLY A 500 -10.34 8.43 -25.93
N GLU A 501 -11.09 7.71 -25.12
CA GLU A 501 -11.01 6.25 -24.97
C GLU A 501 -12.39 5.62 -25.24
N VAL A 502 -12.42 4.30 -25.38
CA VAL A 502 -13.66 3.53 -25.51
C VAL A 502 -13.73 2.55 -24.37
N ILE A 503 -14.59 2.85 -23.39
CA ILE A 503 -14.76 2.06 -22.18
C ILE A 503 -15.81 0.94 -22.36
N TYR A 504 -15.58 -0.20 -21.73
CA TYR A 504 -16.57 -1.26 -21.57
C TYR A 504 -17.34 -1.09 -20.24
N ALA A 505 -18.37 -0.23 -20.27
CA ALA A 505 -19.21 0.04 -19.10
C ALA A 505 -20.38 -0.96 -18.96
N SER A 506 -20.10 -2.17 -18.48
CA SER A 506 -21.14 -3.19 -18.21
C SER A 506 -22.09 -2.80 -17.07
N THR A 507 -21.61 -1.97 -16.14
CA THR A 507 -22.38 -1.31 -15.09
C THR A 507 -22.21 0.21 -15.19
N ARG A 508 -23.11 0.97 -14.58
CA ARG A 508 -23.05 2.44 -14.56
C ARG A 508 -23.44 2.98 -13.18
N PRO A 509 -22.71 3.99 -12.66
CA PRO A 509 -23.09 4.65 -11.42
C PRO A 509 -24.30 5.58 -11.57
N PHE A 510 -24.57 6.06 -12.80
CA PHE A 510 -25.64 7.02 -13.08
C PHE A 510 -26.65 6.51 -14.09
N ASP A 511 -27.93 6.81 -13.87
CA ASP A 511 -29.00 6.48 -14.81
C ASP A 511 -28.95 7.30 -16.11
N ASP A 512 -28.47 8.54 -16.03
CA ASP A 512 -28.22 9.39 -17.19
C ASP A 512 -26.84 9.05 -17.79
N PRO A 513 -26.77 8.45 -18.99
CA PRO A 513 -25.50 8.07 -19.60
C PRO A 513 -24.60 9.27 -19.92
N ARG A 514 -25.13 10.50 -19.96
CA ARG A 514 -24.33 11.71 -20.21
C ARG A 514 -23.47 12.12 -19.01
N LEU A 515 -23.77 11.57 -17.83
CA LEU A 515 -22.99 11.79 -16.61
C LEU A 515 -21.95 10.69 -16.38
N LEU A 516 -21.85 9.72 -17.31
CA LEU A 516 -20.96 8.60 -17.16
C LEU A 516 -19.50 9.06 -17.21
N ILE A 517 -18.69 8.46 -16.35
CA ILE A 517 -17.24 8.64 -16.25
C ILE A 517 -16.57 7.29 -16.44
N HIS A 518 -15.28 7.28 -16.73
CA HIS A 518 -14.47 6.06 -16.65
C HIS A 518 -14.28 5.69 -15.18
N THR A 519 -14.96 4.64 -14.75
CA THR A 519 -14.89 4.09 -13.40
C THR A 519 -13.73 3.10 -13.25
N SER A 520 -13.17 2.93 -12.04
CA SER A 520 -12.00 2.06 -11.85
C SER A 520 -12.19 0.61 -12.27
N TRP A 521 -13.41 0.08 -12.20
CA TRP A 521 -13.72 -1.31 -12.57
C TRP A 521 -14.08 -1.52 -14.05
N THR A 522 -14.00 -0.48 -14.89
CA THR A 522 -14.33 -0.60 -16.32
C THR A 522 -13.07 -0.62 -17.17
N PRO A 523 -12.78 -1.69 -17.92
CA PRO A 523 -11.64 -1.73 -18.84
C PRO A 523 -11.94 -0.96 -20.13
N ASP A 524 -10.88 -0.63 -20.86
CA ASP A 524 -10.95 -0.08 -22.22
C ASP A 524 -11.05 -1.16 -23.29
N VAL A 525 -11.46 -0.75 -24.49
CA VAL A 525 -11.61 -1.60 -25.66
C VAL A 525 -10.68 -1.13 -26.79
N PRO A 526 -9.63 -1.89 -27.10
CA PRO A 526 -8.72 -1.55 -28.20
C PRO A 526 -9.30 -1.89 -29.58
N GLY A 527 -8.75 -1.27 -30.63
CA GLY A 527 -9.05 -1.59 -32.03
C GLY A 527 -10.41 -1.11 -32.56
N VAL A 528 -11.15 -0.30 -31.78
CA VAL A 528 -12.45 0.26 -32.16
C VAL A 528 -12.25 1.38 -33.17
N THR A 529 -12.92 1.30 -34.32
CA THR A 529 -12.88 2.36 -35.34
C THR A 529 -13.71 3.56 -34.91
N ILE A 530 -13.06 4.73 -34.85
CA ILE A 530 -13.67 6.02 -34.53
C ILE A 530 -13.62 6.90 -35.78
N ASN A 531 -14.79 7.38 -36.19
CA ASN A 531 -14.95 8.26 -37.34
C ASN A 531 -15.35 9.66 -36.87
N LEU A 532 -14.57 10.67 -37.24
CA LEU A 532 -14.89 12.06 -36.98
C LEU A 532 -15.70 12.62 -38.16
N TYR A 533 -16.88 13.15 -37.89
CA TYR A 533 -17.73 13.77 -38.89
C TYR A 533 -17.90 15.27 -38.63
N GLN A 534 -17.87 16.06 -39.69
CA GLN A 534 -18.27 17.46 -39.68
C GLN A 534 -19.76 17.57 -39.96
N GLU A 535 -20.48 18.22 -39.06
CA GLU A 535 -21.89 18.57 -39.25
C GLU A 535 -22.03 19.75 -40.23
N GLY A 536 -22.98 19.62 -41.15
CA GLY A 536 -23.37 20.66 -42.09
C GLY A 536 -24.85 20.57 -42.44
N THR A 537 -25.24 21.25 -43.51
CA THR A 537 -26.63 21.26 -43.99
C THR A 537 -26.65 20.81 -45.45
N ALA A 538 -27.41 19.76 -45.75
CA ALA A 538 -27.66 19.29 -47.10
C ALA A 538 -28.51 20.29 -47.89
N ALA A 539 -28.54 20.14 -49.22
CA ALA A 539 -29.28 21.04 -50.12
C ALA A 539 -30.81 21.05 -49.87
N ASP A 540 -31.35 20.04 -49.19
CA ASP A 540 -32.75 19.93 -48.79
C ASP A 540 -33.04 20.55 -47.41
N GLY A 541 -32.02 21.12 -46.74
CA GLY A 541 -32.13 21.74 -45.43
C GLY A 541 -31.93 20.77 -44.25
N ASN A 542 -31.71 19.47 -44.49
CA ASN A 542 -31.45 18.50 -43.43
C ASN A 542 -29.99 18.53 -42.95
N GLN A 543 -29.73 18.00 -41.76
CA GLN A 543 -28.37 17.80 -41.25
C GLN A 543 -27.59 16.84 -42.18
N SER A 544 -26.37 17.22 -42.57
CA SER A 544 -25.45 16.37 -43.31
C SER A 544 -24.19 16.09 -42.49
N LEU A 545 -23.64 14.88 -42.59
CA LEU A 545 -22.37 14.53 -41.97
C LEU A 545 -21.33 14.23 -43.05
N THR A 546 -20.22 14.95 -43.04
CA THR A 546 -19.07 14.70 -43.91
C THR A 546 -17.97 14.06 -43.09
N LEU A 547 -17.49 12.87 -43.50
CA LEU A 547 -16.36 12.24 -42.82
C LEU A 547 -15.12 13.12 -42.96
N VAL A 548 -14.52 13.49 -41.83
CA VAL A 548 -13.31 14.31 -41.74
C VAL A 548 -12.09 13.42 -41.54
N ASP A 549 -12.20 12.46 -40.62
CA ASP A 549 -11.07 11.62 -40.22
C ASP A 549 -11.54 10.25 -39.70
N THR A 550 -10.62 9.28 -39.66
CA THR A 550 -10.85 7.94 -39.12
C THR A 550 -9.61 7.47 -38.38
N THR A 551 -9.80 6.98 -37.16
CA THR A 551 -8.75 6.37 -36.34
C THR A 551 -9.23 5.06 -35.70
N LYS A 552 -8.34 4.36 -34.99
CA LYS A 552 -8.68 3.24 -34.12
C LYS A 552 -8.18 3.51 -32.70
N THR A 553 -8.91 3.04 -31.69
CA THR A 553 -8.37 3.01 -30.33
C THR A 553 -7.09 2.16 -30.27
N SER A 554 -6.09 2.67 -29.57
CA SER A 554 -4.80 2.00 -29.38
C SER A 554 -4.88 0.88 -28.35
N SER A 555 -3.88 0.00 -28.36
CA SER A 555 -3.65 -1.04 -27.34
C SER A 555 -2.21 -0.90 -26.87
N TRP A 556 -1.99 -0.76 -25.56
CA TRP A 556 -0.63 -0.73 -25.03
C TRP A 556 0.05 -2.09 -25.15
N ASP A 557 -0.70 -3.19 -25.07
CA ASP A 557 -0.16 -4.54 -25.29
C ASP A 557 0.26 -4.76 -26.76
N ASP A 558 -0.54 -4.29 -27.73
CA ASP A 558 -0.16 -4.36 -29.15
C ASP A 558 1.07 -3.50 -29.43
N TRP A 559 1.15 -2.32 -28.79
CA TRP A 559 2.32 -1.46 -28.90
C TRP A 559 3.54 -2.16 -28.30
N ALA A 560 3.43 -2.69 -27.08
CA ALA A 560 4.52 -3.31 -26.35
C ALA A 560 5.11 -4.54 -27.04
N GLN A 561 4.25 -5.37 -27.63
CA GLN A 561 4.66 -6.55 -28.40
C GLN A 561 5.02 -6.22 -29.86
N GLY A 562 4.78 -4.98 -30.26
CA GLY A 562 5.00 -4.49 -31.62
C GLY A 562 6.45 -4.13 -31.91
N PHE A 563 6.69 -3.84 -33.19
CA PHE A 563 7.97 -3.36 -33.70
C PHE A 563 7.78 -1.97 -34.28
N ASN A 564 8.77 -1.11 -34.07
CA ASN A 564 8.82 0.18 -34.70
C ASN A 564 8.86 -0.03 -36.23
N PRO A 565 7.91 0.53 -36.99
CA PRO A 565 7.78 0.25 -38.42
C PRO A 565 8.94 0.80 -39.26
N THR A 566 9.71 1.76 -38.72
CA THR A 566 10.84 2.38 -39.41
C THR A 566 12.15 1.66 -39.08
N SER A 567 12.43 1.38 -37.81
CA SER A 567 13.69 0.74 -37.39
C SER A 567 13.63 -0.78 -37.39
N GLY A 568 12.44 -1.39 -37.33
CA GLY A 568 12.24 -2.83 -37.19
C GLY A 568 12.61 -3.38 -35.81
N LEU A 569 12.82 -2.51 -34.82
CA LEU A 569 13.19 -2.89 -33.46
C LEU A 569 11.95 -3.00 -32.57
N PRO A 570 11.97 -3.83 -31.50
CA PRO A 570 10.86 -3.90 -30.55
C PRO A 570 10.57 -2.53 -29.93
N ASN A 571 9.28 -2.26 -29.68
CA ASN A 571 8.84 -1.01 -29.07
C ASN A 571 9.16 -0.95 -27.58
N MET A 572 8.96 -2.05 -26.83
CA MET A 572 9.51 -2.24 -25.48
C MET A 572 10.78 -3.07 -25.54
N ASN A 573 11.82 -2.66 -24.82
CA ASN A 573 13.13 -3.32 -24.78
C ASN A 573 13.64 -3.50 -23.36
#